data_AF-A0AAD4ZW14-F1
#
_entry.id   AF-A0AAD4ZW14-F1
#
_cell.length_a   1.000
_cell.length_b   1.000
_cell.length_c   1.000
_cell.angle_alpha   90.00
_cell.angle_beta   90.00
_cell.angle_gamma   90.00
#
_symmetry.space_group_name_H-M   'P 1'
#
loop_
_entity.id
_entity.type
_entity.pdbx_description
1 polymer ?
#
loop_
_entity_poly.entity_id
_entity_poly.type
_entity_poly.pdbx_seq_one_letter_code
_entity_poly.pdbx_strand_id
1 'polypeptide(L)'
;MASIKFSICFLLVVFSSSLLFVISTSQAVEQTHQPKPSAVLSDKGYHAMSLTLDTILEAVIMPAIQSLNHTNTTFTLFCPRDQAFFNSKYPQPQLTLLKYHIVPFKFDRDTIEAYGGHGSNVRTLLPGHPLVVTSLPTRTGASYASINRVKITEWNVYNNGRLIVHGVEDFFDPAFQTLLYPQHDVTVLTKVLSRGFSWQREVIAYWFLLQALAATVLILAYTFCDKDDVQYFVAS
;
A
#
# COMPACT_ATOMS: atom_id res chain seq x y z
N MET A 1 10.53 -45.36 -39.98
CA MET A 1 11.41 -44.60 -39.08
C MET A 1 10.85 -43.24 -38.64
N ALA A 2 10.08 -42.50 -39.46
CA ALA A 2 9.52 -41.19 -39.08
C ALA A 2 8.45 -41.25 -37.97
N SER A 3 7.59 -42.28 -37.97
CA SER A 3 6.48 -42.42 -37.01
C SER A 3 6.94 -42.63 -35.56
N ILE A 4 8.01 -43.40 -35.36
CA ILE A 4 8.59 -43.65 -34.01
C ILE A 4 9.17 -42.38 -33.39
N LYS A 5 9.75 -41.48 -34.21
CA LYS A 5 10.33 -40.21 -33.74
C LYS A 5 9.24 -39.26 -33.21
N PHE A 6 8.09 -39.20 -33.88
CA PHE A 6 6.95 -38.39 -33.43
C PHE A 6 6.36 -38.88 -32.11
N SER A 7 6.26 -40.20 -31.93
CA SER A 7 5.75 -40.81 -30.70
C SER A 7 6.64 -40.52 -29.48
N ILE A 8 7.96 -40.56 -29.64
CA ILE A 8 8.92 -40.24 -28.57
C ILE A 8 8.86 -38.76 -28.20
N CYS A 9 8.78 -37.85 -29.17
CA CYS A 9 8.64 -36.42 -28.89
C CYS A 9 7.36 -36.10 -28.11
N PHE A 10 6.24 -36.74 -28.47
CA PHE A 10 4.97 -36.55 -27.77
C PHE A 10 5.05 -37.01 -26.30
N LEU A 11 5.67 -38.18 -26.05
CA LEU A 11 5.87 -38.69 -24.70
C LEU A 11 6.79 -37.78 -23.86
N LEU A 12 7.85 -37.22 -24.44
CA LEU A 12 8.74 -36.28 -23.75
C LEU A 12 8.04 -34.96 -23.40
N VAL A 13 7.18 -34.44 -24.27
CA VAL A 13 6.39 -33.23 -24.00
C VAL A 13 5.41 -33.47 -22.86
N VAL A 14 4.68 -34.60 -22.88
CA VAL A 14 3.74 -34.97 -21.80
C VAL A 14 4.47 -35.16 -20.47
N PHE A 15 5.65 -35.81 -20.48
CA PHE A 15 6.47 -36.00 -19.29
C PHE A 15 7.05 -34.68 -18.74
N SER A 16 7.41 -33.73 -19.60
CA SER A 16 7.87 -32.40 -19.14
C SER A 16 6.73 -31.58 -18.54
N SER A 17 5.53 -31.67 -19.12
CA SER A 17 4.34 -30.97 -18.64
C SER A 17 3.87 -31.51 -17.29
N SER A 18 3.98 -32.83 -17.06
CA SER A 18 3.69 -33.41 -15.75
C SER A 18 4.76 -33.05 -14.71
N LEU A 19 6.04 -32.96 -15.10
CA LEU A 19 7.10 -32.47 -14.21
C LEU A 19 6.88 -31.01 -13.78
N LEU A 20 6.42 -30.14 -14.69
CA LEU A 20 6.07 -28.75 -14.39
C LEU A 20 4.84 -28.62 -13.47
N PHE A 21 3.89 -29.58 -13.57
CA PHE A 21 2.72 -29.61 -12.69
C PHE A 21 3.07 -30.02 -11.25
N VAL A 22 4.05 -30.92 -11.07
CA VAL A 22 4.50 -31.36 -9.74
C VAL A 22 5.29 -30.26 -9.00
N ILE A 23 5.98 -29.36 -9.71
CA ILE A 23 6.69 -28.25 -9.06
C ILE A 23 5.72 -27.18 -8.54
N SER A 24 4.50 -27.10 -9.09
CA SER A 24 3.52 -26.07 -8.70
C SER A 24 2.77 -26.37 -7.38
N THR A 25 2.92 -27.56 -6.80
CA THR A 25 2.18 -27.97 -5.58
C THR A 25 3.05 -28.23 -4.36
N SER A 26 4.35 -27.94 -4.41
CA SER A 26 5.23 -28.01 -3.24
C SER A 26 5.59 -26.62 -2.71
N GLN A 27 4.56 -25.82 -2.44
CA GLN A 27 4.58 -25.01 -1.22
C GLN A 27 3.53 -25.64 -0.31
N ALA A 28 3.94 -26.70 0.38
CA ALA A 28 3.42 -26.89 1.73
C ALA A 28 3.77 -25.59 2.45
N VAL A 29 2.81 -24.66 2.48
CA VAL A 29 2.84 -23.54 3.41
C VAL A 29 2.90 -24.22 4.76
N GLU A 30 4.10 -24.30 5.30
CA GLU A 30 4.34 -24.51 6.69
C GLU A 30 3.53 -23.41 7.37
N GLN A 31 2.29 -23.74 7.75
CA GLN A 31 1.50 -22.96 8.69
C GLN A 31 2.27 -23.05 10.00
N THR A 32 3.36 -22.27 10.09
CA THR A 32 3.87 -21.80 11.35
C THR A 32 2.65 -21.24 12.04
N HIS A 33 2.23 -21.89 13.12
CA HIS A 33 1.05 -21.53 13.89
C HIS A 33 1.30 -20.13 14.46
N GLN A 34 1.03 -19.11 13.64
CA GLN A 34 1.44 -17.77 13.95
C GLN A 34 0.51 -17.26 15.03
N PRO A 35 1.03 -16.86 16.19
CA PRO A 35 0.18 -16.48 17.30
C PRO A 35 -0.67 -15.28 16.90
N LYS A 36 -1.94 -15.29 17.32
CA LYS A 36 -2.87 -14.20 17.04
C LYS A 36 -2.26 -12.88 17.55
N PRO A 37 -2.21 -11.81 16.74
CA PRO A 37 -1.61 -10.54 17.13
C PRO A 37 -2.12 -10.01 18.47
N SER A 38 -3.42 -10.08 18.73
CA SER A 38 -4.02 -9.63 19.99
C SER A 38 -3.57 -10.45 21.20
N ALA A 39 -3.40 -11.76 21.04
CA ALA A 39 -2.86 -12.61 22.10
C ALA A 39 -1.43 -12.21 22.47
N VAL A 40 -0.58 -11.94 21.47
CA VAL A 40 0.80 -11.48 21.70
C VAL A 40 0.82 -10.11 22.38
N LEU A 41 -0.01 -9.17 21.93
CA LEU A 41 -0.09 -7.84 22.58
C LEU A 41 -0.56 -7.94 24.03
N SER A 42 -1.53 -8.80 24.31
CA SER A 42 -2.02 -9.03 25.67
C SER A 42 -0.93 -9.63 26.58
N ASP A 43 -0.19 -10.63 26.09
CA ASP A 43 0.93 -11.24 26.82
C ASP A 43 2.04 -10.21 27.13
N LYS A 44 2.23 -9.25 26.22
CA LYS A 44 3.19 -8.15 26.35
C LYS A 44 2.71 -6.97 27.21
N GLY A 45 1.49 -7.04 27.76
CA GLY A 45 0.93 -5.99 28.63
C GLY A 45 0.32 -4.78 27.89
N TYR A 46 -0.03 -4.95 26.60
CA TYR A 46 -0.82 -3.99 25.83
C TYR A 46 -2.29 -4.47 25.76
N HIS A 47 -2.93 -4.61 26.92
CA HIS A 47 -4.27 -5.22 27.02
C HIS A 47 -5.34 -4.35 26.34
N ALA A 48 -5.28 -3.03 26.52
CA ALA A 48 -6.27 -2.12 25.94
C ALA A 48 -6.24 -2.17 24.40
N MET A 49 -5.04 -2.13 23.81
CA MET A 49 -4.92 -2.25 22.36
C MET A 49 -5.24 -3.65 21.84
N SER A 50 -4.89 -4.72 22.58
CA SER A 50 -5.25 -6.10 22.23
C SER A 50 -6.75 -6.25 21.98
N LEU A 51 -7.60 -5.66 22.82
CA LEU A 51 -9.06 -5.70 22.68
C LEU A 51 -9.59 -4.96 21.45
N THR A 52 -8.89 -3.92 21.01
CA THR A 52 -9.28 -3.12 19.84
C THR A 52 -8.61 -3.55 18.54
N LEU A 53 -7.63 -4.46 18.60
CA LEU A 53 -6.81 -4.77 17.43
C LEU A 53 -7.64 -5.40 16.30
N ASP A 54 -8.53 -6.34 16.62
CA ASP A 54 -9.38 -6.99 15.61
C ASP A 54 -10.26 -5.95 14.88
N THR A 55 -10.77 -4.94 15.61
CA THR A 55 -11.56 -3.86 14.99
C THR A 55 -10.70 -2.92 14.14
N ILE A 56 -9.46 -2.65 14.54
CA ILE A 56 -8.50 -1.88 13.73
C ILE A 56 -8.16 -2.62 12.43
N LEU A 57 -7.90 -3.93 12.50
CA LEU A 57 -7.58 -4.72 11.32
C LEU A 57 -8.71 -4.66 10.29
N GLU A 58 -9.95 -4.93 10.72
CA GLU A 58 -11.12 -4.96 9.84
C GLU A 58 -11.56 -3.57 9.37
N ALA A 59 -11.63 -2.57 10.26
CA ALA A 59 -12.19 -1.26 9.93
C ALA A 59 -11.18 -0.27 9.31
N VAL A 60 -9.88 -0.54 9.45
CA VAL A 60 -8.83 0.38 8.99
C VAL A 60 -7.89 -0.28 7.99
N ILE A 61 -7.28 -1.41 8.35
CA ILE A 61 -6.22 -2.00 7.53
C ILE A 61 -6.79 -2.69 6.29
N MET A 62 -7.86 -3.48 6.41
CA MET A 62 -8.48 -4.15 5.26
C MET A 62 -8.95 -3.17 4.18
N PRO A 63 -9.68 -2.06 4.50
CA PRO A 63 -10.02 -1.05 3.50
C PRO A 63 -8.78 -0.34 2.91
N ALA A 64 -7.74 -0.12 3.72
CA ALA A 64 -6.50 0.49 3.23
C ALA A 64 -5.79 -0.41 2.20
N ILE A 65 -5.78 -1.74 2.41
CA ILE A 65 -5.24 -2.71 1.44
C ILE A 65 -5.97 -2.59 0.10
N GLN A 66 -7.32 -2.53 0.14
CA GLN A 66 -8.14 -2.38 -1.06
C GLN A 66 -7.84 -1.05 -1.78
N SER A 67 -7.72 0.05 -1.04
CA SER A 67 -7.45 1.36 -1.62
C SER A 67 -6.03 1.49 -2.20
N LEU A 68 -5.05 0.76 -1.69
CA LEU A 68 -3.65 0.88 -2.10
C LEU A 68 -3.31 0.02 -3.33
N ASN A 69 -4.23 -0.82 -3.82
CA ASN A 69 -4.01 -1.78 -4.92
C ASN A 69 -2.74 -2.65 -4.75
N HIS A 70 -2.22 -2.76 -3.53
CA HIS A 70 -1.02 -3.51 -3.20
C HIS A 70 -1.33 -4.51 -2.09
N THR A 71 -1.50 -5.76 -2.50
CA THR A 71 -1.75 -6.91 -1.62
C THR A 71 -0.56 -7.24 -0.71
N ASN A 72 0.64 -6.73 -1.02
CA ASN A 72 1.88 -6.96 -0.27
C ASN A 72 2.34 -5.75 0.56
N THR A 73 1.41 -4.84 0.89
CA THR A 73 1.74 -3.70 1.75
C THR A 73 1.99 -4.16 3.18
N THR A 74 3.12 -3.78 3.76
CA THR A 74 3.39 -3.90 5.20
C THR A 74 2.82 -2.70 5.93
N PHE A 75 2.13 -2.94 7.03
CA PHE A 75 1.62 -1.91 7.93
C PHE A 75 2.41 -1.94 9.23
N THR A 76 2.76 -0.76 9.72
CA THR A 76 3.37 -0.57 11.03
C THR A 76 2.38 0.13 11.95
N LEU A 77 2.01 -0.52 13.05
CA LEU A 77 1.13 0.00 14.09
C LEU A 77 1.98 0.44 15.29
N PHE A 78 1.80 1.69 15.72
CA PHE A 78 2.33 2.19 16.98
C PHE A 78 1.28 1.94 18.08
N CYS A 79 1.60 1.04 18.99
CA CYS A 79 0.73 0.55 20.03
C CYS A 79 1.02 1.30 21.34
N PRO A 80 0.15 2.23 21.77
CA PRO A 80 0.31 2.91 23.05
C PRO A 80 0.20 1.92 24.20
N ARG A 81 0.98 2.13 25.27
CA ARG A 81 0.85 1.34 26.50
C ARG A 81 -0.49 1.59 27.18
N ASP A 82 -0.91 0.64 28.01
CA ASP A 82 -2.16 0.75 28.75
C ASP A 82 -2.23 2.00 29.65
N GLN A 83 -1.10 2.50 30.17
CA GLN A 83 -1.07 3.76 30.94
C GLN A 83 -1.56 4.98 30.12
N ALA A 84 -1.37 4.98 28.80
CA ALA A 84 -1.84 6.05 27.91
C ALA A 84 -3.36 6.17 27.90
N PHE A 85 -4.10 5.06 28.09
CA PHE A 85 -5.55 5.07 28.12
C PHE A 85 -6.11 5.70 29.41
N PHE A 86 -5.31 5.82 30.46
CA PHE A 86 -5.71 6.45 31.72
C PHE A 86 -5.23 7.90 31.83
N ASN A 87 -4.02 8.18 31.35
CA ASN A 87 -3.33 9.45 31.59
C ASN A 87 -3.39 10.42 30.40
N SER A 88 -3.79 9.96 29.22
CA SER A 88 -3.82 10.81 28.04
C SER A 88 -5.08 11.66 27.94
N LYS A 89 -5.03 12.61 27.00
CA LYS A 89 -6.19 13.38 26.53
C LYS A 89 -7.29 12.49 25.90
N TYR A 90 -6.98 11.24 25.58
CA TYR A 90 -7.83 10.34 24.81
C TYR A 90 -8.12 9.03 25.57
N PRO A 91 -8.85 9.07 26.69
CA PRO A 91 -9.14 7.87 27.47
C PRO A 91 -9.97 6.84 26.69
N GLN A 92 -10.79 7.31 25.75
CA GLN A 92 -11.47 6.47 24.77
C GLN A 92 -11.07 6.92 23.36
N PRO A 93 -10.04 6.30 22.75
CA PRO A 93 -9.54 6.73 21.45
C PRO A 93 -10.58 6.44 20.36
N GLN A 94 -10.89 7.46 19.56
CA GLN A 94 -11.71 7.29 18.37
C GLN A 94 -10.93 6.56 17.26
N LEU A 95 -11.64 5.93 16.31
CA LEU A 95 -11.00 5.22 15.19
C LEU A 95 -10.07 6.11 14.36
N THR A 96 -10.37 7.41 14.26
CA THR A 96 -9.52 8.42 13.59
C THR A 96 -8.16 8.57 14.27
N LEU A 97 -8.12 8.55 15.60
CA LEU A 97 -6.88 8.57 16.35
C LEU A 97 -6.09 7.28 16.16
N LEU A 98 -6.78 6.13 16.13
CA LEU A 98 -6.13 4.84 15.86
C LEU A 98 -5.54 4.78 14.43
N LYS A 99 -6.22 5.36 13.43
CA LYS A 99 -5.68 5.53 12.06
C LYS A 99 -4.38 6.33 12.04
N TYR A 100 -4.26 7.33 12.92
CA TYR A 100 -3.06 8.15 13.04
C TYR A 100 -1.84 7.37 13.57
N HIS A 101 -2.07 6.25 14.27
CA HIS A 101 -1.03 5.38 14.79
C HIS A 101 -0.54 4.34 13.77
N ILE A 102 -1.06 4.33 12.54
CA ILE A 102 -0.74 3.33 11.54
C ILE A 102 -0.02 3.95 10.35
N VAL A 103 1.07 3.33 9.95
CA VAL A 103 1.92 3.72 8.83
C VAL A 103 1.89 2.62 7.76
N PRO A 104 1.56 2.93 6.48
CA PRO A 104 1.42 1.93 5.42
C PRO A 104 2.76 1.54 4.76
N PHE A 105 3.79 1.31 5.57
CA PHE A 105 5.07 0.75 5.15
C PHE A 105 5.82 0.16 6.36
N LYS A 106 6.86 -0.64 6.11
CA LYS A 106 7.77 -1.13 7.14
C LYS A 106 8.52 0.06 7.76
N PHE A 107 8.31 0.30 9.04
CA PHE A 107 9.01 1.34 9.80
C PHE A 107 9.75 0.69 10.96
N ASP A 108 11.08 0.61 10.89
CA ASP A 108 11.93 0.01 11.92
C ASP A 108 13.07 0.93 12.34
N ARG A 109 13.98 0.43 13.18
CA ARG A 109 15.14 1.20 13.64
C ARG A 109 16.05 1.63 12.49
N ASP A 110 16.27 0.76 11.52
CA ASP A 110 17.10 1.09 10.36
C ASP A 110 16.43 2.18 9.51
N THR A 111 15.09 2.11 9.38
CA THR A 111 14.29 3.12 8.67
C THR A 111 14.37 4.48 9.36
N ILE A 112 14.24 4.54 10.69
CA ILE A 112 14.32 5.83 11.39
C ILE A 112 15.74 6.41 11.34
N GLU A 113 16.78 5.57 11.33
CA GLU A 113 18.17 6.02 11.18
C GLU A 113 18.51 6.45 9.75
N ALA A 114 17.99 5.74 8.73
CA ALA A 114 18.28 6.01 7.32
C ALA A 114 17.42 7.13 6.71
N TYR A 115 16.13 7.20 7.05
CA TYR A 115 15.17 8.19 6.53
C TYR A 115 14.88 9.33 7.51
N GLY A 116 15.13 9.14 8.81
CA GLY A 116 14.86 10.13 9.84
C GLY A 116 16.04 11.05 10.06
N GLY A 117 16.08 12.18 9.36
CA GLY A 117 16.60 13.37 10.00
C GLY A 117 15.67 13.75 11.15
N HIS A 118 16.19 14.44 12.16
CA HIS A 118 15.31 15.14 13.09
C HIS A 118 14.36 16.05 12.28
N GLY A 119 13.05 15.93 12.50
CA GLY A 119 12.02 16.64 11.76
C GLY A 119 11.48 15.93 10.50
N SER A 120 11.96 14.73 10.15
CA SER A 120 11.44 13.97 9.01
C SER A 120 9.97 13.59 9.19
N ASN A 121 9.20 13.66 8.09
CA ASN A 121 7.79 13.30 8.06
C ASN A 121 7.56 11.83 7.67
N VAL A 122 6.67 11.18 8.40
CA VAL A 122 6.26 9.78 8.23
C VAL A 122 4.77 9.77 7.93
N ARG A 123 4.36 9.37 6.72
CA ARG A 123 2.94 9.38 6.36
C ARG A 123 2.16 8.31 7.14
N THR A 124 0.96 8.65 7.60
CA THR A 124 0.05 7.73 8.29
C THR A 124 -1.12 7.32 7.40
N LEU A 125 -2.00 6.46 7.90
CA LEU A 125 -3.30 6.16 7.31
C LEU A 125 -4.34 7.26 7.54
N LEU A 126 -4.05 8.28 8.36
CA LEU A 126 -4.88 9.47 8.48
C LEU A 126 -4.43 10.51 7.44
N PRO A 127 -5.22 10.78 6.38
CA PRO A 127 -4.81 11.69 5.32
C PRO A 127 -4.53 13.11 5.85
N GLY A 128 -3.49 13.74 5.32
CA GLY A 128 -3.10 15.11 5.71
C GLY A 128 -2.40 15.20 7.07
N HIS A 129 -2.24 14.10 7.80
CA HIS A 129 -1.63 14.09 9.13
C HIS A 129 -0.40 13.15 9.15
N PRO A 130 0.79 13.61 8.72
CA PRO A 130 2.01 12.87 8.98
C PRO A 130 2.34 12.74 10.48
N LEU A 131 3.29 11.87 10.81
CA LEU A 131 4.02 11.85 12.06
C LEU A 131 5.38 12.51 11.83
N VAL A 132 6.00 13.06 12.86
CA VAL A 132 7.29 13.76 12.79
C VAL A 132 8.31 13.04 13.67
N VAL A 133 9.45 12.66 13.10
CA VAL A 133 10.57 12.11 13.87
C VAL A 133 11.18 13.23 14.71
N THR A 134 11.21 13.05 16.03
CA THR A 134 11.63 14.10 16.98
C THR A 134 12.92 13.78 17.69
N SER A 135 13.23 12.50 17.94
CA SER A 135 14.53 12.08 18.46
C SER A 135 14.97 10.82 17.74
N LEU A 136 16.26 10.72 17.49
CA LEU A 136 16.88 9.56 16.85
C LEU A 136 17.55 8.69 17.90
N PRO A 137 17.51 7.35 17.72
CA PRO A 137 18.31 6.47 18.54
C PRO A 137 19.79 6.74 18.26
N THR A 138 20.60 6.87 19.30
CA THR A 138 22.06 6.97 19.15
C THR A 138 22.66 5.58 19.07
N ARG A 139 23.70 5.39 18.25
CA ARG A 139 24.44 4.13 18.12
C ARG A 139 25.00 3.58 19.45
N THR A 140 25.21 4.45 20.44
CA THR A 140 25.67 4.10 21.79
C THR A 140 24.56 3.62 22.73
N GLY A 141 23.30 3.61 22.29
CA GLY A 141 22.13 3.22 23.08
C GLY A 141 21.70 4.22 24.17
N ALA A 142 22.39 5.36 24.29
CA ALA A 142 22.12 6.36 25.31
C ALA A 142 20.84 7.20 25.05
N SER A 143 20.47 7.39 23.78
CA SER A 143 19.28 8.14 23.35
C SER A 143 18.16 7.22 22.87
N TYR A 144 16.92 7.64 23.09
CA TYR A 144 15.72 6.97 22.63
C TYR A 144 15.22 7.57 21.30
N ALA A 145 14.52 6.74 20.53
CA ALA A 145 13.77 7.21 19.38
C ALA A 145 12.43 7.80 19.84
N SER A 146 12.01 8.92 19.26
CA SER A 146 10.68 9.49 19.51
C SER A 146 10.05 10.04 18.25
N ILE A 147 8.72 9.92 18.17
CA ILE A 147 7.87 10.42 17.10
C ILE A 147 6.83 11.33 17.74
N ASN A 148 6.63 12.53 17.24
CA ASN A 148 5.76 13.55 17.85
C ASN A 148 6.05 13.76 19.35
N ARG A 149 7.32 13.69 19.76
CA ARG A 149 7.78 13.70 21.17
C ARG A 149 7.29 12.53 22.04
N VAL A 150 6.58 11.56 21.46
CA VAL A 150 6.23 10.31 22.12
C VAL A 150 7.36 9.31 21.89
N LYS A 151 7.88 8.74 22.97
CA LYS A 151 8.96 7.77 22.93
C LYS A 151 8.48 6.44 22.36
N ILE A 152 9.28 5.83 21.49
CA ILE A 152 9.13 4.43 21.12
C ILE A 152 9.75 3.59 22.23
N THR A 153 8.92 2.82 22.92
CA THR A 153 9.28 2.12 24.14
C THR A 153 9.78 0.72 23.86
N GLU A 154 9.22 0.06 22.85
CA GLU A 154 9.59 -1.29 22.48
C GLU A 154 9.51 -1.45 20.96
N TRP A 155 10.58 -1.94 20.36
CA TRP A 155 10.57 -2.23 18.93
C TRP A 155 10.14 -3.67 18.71
N ASN A 156 9.32 -3.92 17.67
CA ASN A 156 9.01 -5.26 17.19
C ASN A 156 8.26 -6.13 18.21
N VAL A 157 7.26 -5.55 18.90
CA VAL A 157 6.37 -6.24 19.85
C VAL A 157 5.66 -7.42 19.19
N TYR A 158 5.23 -7.21 17.93
CA TYR A 158 4.69 -8.25 17.07
C TYR A 158 5.16 -8.01 15.64
N ASN A 159 5.45 -9.08 14.89
CA ASN A 159 5.82 -8.97 13.48
C ASN A 159 5.54 -10.26 12.71
N ASN A 160 4.70 -10.15 11.69
CA ASN A 160 4.43 -11.24 10.74
C ASN A 160 4.79 -10.87 9.29
N GLY A 161 5.62 -9.85 9.08
CA GLY A 161 6.00 -9.32 7.77
C GLY A 161 4.95 -8.42 7.11
N ARG A 162 3.65 -8.62 7.39
CA ARG A 162 2.56 -7.75 6.90
C ARG A 162 2.08 -6.72 7.92
N LEU A 163 2.11 -7.07 9.19
CA LEU A 163 1.79 -6.24 10.34
C LEU A 163 3.01 -6.26 11.26
N ILE A 164 3.52 -5.08 11.55
CA ILE A 164 4.58 -4.83 12.52
C ILE A 164 3.97 -3.96 13.61
N VAL A 165 4.22 -4.28 14.87
CA VAL A 165 3.75 -3.50 16.01
C VAL A 165 4.95 -3.03 16.83
N HIS A 166 5.01 -1.72 17.10
CA HIS A 166 5.97 -1.12 18.04
C HIS A 166 5.21 -0.54 19.23
N GLY A 167 5.75 -0.70 20.43
CA GLY A 167 5.23 -0.06 21.63
C GLY A 167 5.61 1.42 21.68
N VAL A 168 4.67 2.27 22.04
CA VAL A 168 4.89 3.70 22.30
C VAL A 168 4.35 4.10 23.66
N GLU A 169 4.92 5.16 24.22
CA GLU A 169 4.61 5.61 25.58
C GLU A 169 3.20 6.17 25.74
N ASP A 170 2.72 6.91 24.74
CA ASP A 170 1.43 7.60 24.78
C ASP A 170 0.80 7.65 23.36
N PHE A 171 -0.42 8.16 23.25
CA PHE A 171 -1.03 8.45 21.96
C PHE A 171 -0.35 9.63 21.26
N PHE A 172 -0.16 9.54 19.94
CA PHE A 172 0.22 10.69 19.14
C PHE A 172 -0.93 11.69 19.04
N ASP A 173 -0.68 12.96 19.40
CA ASP A 173 -1.66 14.05 19.22
C ASP A 173 -1.69 14.52 17.76
N PRO A 174 -2.81 14.41 17.02
CA PRO A 174 -2.92 14.94 15.67
C PRO A 174 -2.68 16.45 15.58
N ALA A 175 -2.92 17.21 16.66
CA ALA A 175 -2.66 18.65 16.72
C ALA A 175 -1.16 18.99 16.79
N PHE A 176 -0.29 18.00 17.01
CA PHE A 176 1.17 18.20 17.08
C PHE A 176 1.71 18.92 15.84
N GLN A 177 1.18 18.59 14.66
CA GLN A 177 1.65 19.17 13.41
C GLN A 177 1.13 20.59 13.18
N THR A 178 -0.13 20.83 13.50
CA THR A 178 -0.79 22.13 13.31
C THR A 178 -0.13 23.22 14.13
N LEU A 179 0.45 22.88 15.29
CA LEU A 179 1.02 23.86 16.22
C LEU A 179 2.53 24.05 16.09
N LEU A 180 3.29 23.04 15.63
CA LEU A 180 4.76 23.07 15.65
C LEU A 180 5.42 23.01 14.27
N TYR A 181 4.71 22.54 13.22
CA TYR A 181 5.28 22.39 11.86
C TYR A 181 4.26 22.74 10.74
N PRO A 182 3.80 24.00 10.64
CA PRO A 182 2.69 24.43 9.76
C PRO A 182 2.95 24.28 8.25
N GLN A 183 4.18 24.02 7.83
CA GLN A 183 4.60 24.09 6.41
C GLN A 183 3.98 23.04 5.47
N HIS A 184 3.09 22.16 5.93
CA HIS A 184 2.82 20.88 5.27
C HIS A 184 1.42 20.74 4.65
N ASP A 185 0.58 21.77 4.75
CA ASP A 185 -0.77 21.78 4.14
C ASP A 185 -0.75 22.07 2.62
N VAL A 186 0.36 22.64 2.10
CA VAL A 186 0.48 23.05 0.70
C VAL A 186 0.51 21.84 -0.26
N THR A 187 1.00 20.67 0.19
CA THR A 187 1.07 19.47 -0.65
C THR A 187 -0.28 18.76 -0.81
N VAL A 188 -1.20 18.93 0.14
CA VAL A 188 -2.55 18.35 0.07
C VAL A 188 -3.40 19.15 -0.91
N LEU A 189 -3.36 20.49 -0.85
CA LEU A 189 -4.08 21.34 -1.79
C LEU A 189 -3.63 21.10 -3.25
N THR A 190 -2.32 20.99 -3.47
CA THR A 190 -1.77 20.70 -4.82
C THR A 190 -2.13 19.30 -5.32
N LYS A 191 -2.15 18.26 -4.46
CA LYS A 191 -2.62 16.91 -4.85
C LYS A 191 -4.12 16.82 -5.10
N VAL A 192 -4.93 17.56 -4.35
CA VAL A 192 -6.39 17.65 -4.55
C VAL A 192 -6.70 18.39 -5.85
N LEU A 193 -6.02 19.51 -6.11
CA LEU A 193 -6.07 20.21 -7.40
C LEU A 193 -5.60 19.33 -8.57
N SER A 194 -4.52 18.56 -8.40
CA SER A 194 -4.02 17.67 -9.46
C SER A 194 -4.93 16.46 -9.72
N ARG A 195 -5.59 15.93 -8.69
CA ARG A 195 -6.61 14.87 -8.85
C ARG A 195 -7.86 15.39 -9.58
N GLY A 196 -8.25 16.64 -9.34
CA GLY A 196 -9.31 17.31 -10.11
C GLY A 196 -8.98 17.45 -11.60
N PHE A 197 -7.69 17.53 -11.95
CA PHE A 197 -7.23 17.72 -13.33
C PHE A 197 -7.00 16.42 -14.12
N SER A 198 -7.01 15.25 -13.46
CA SER A 198 -6.66 13.96 -14.09
C SER A 198 -7.76 13.44 -15.03
N TRP A 199 -9.02 13.70 -14.73
CA TRP A 199 -10.15 13.24 -15.56
C TRP A 199 -10.18 13.89 -16.95
N GLN A 200 -9.64 15.11 -17.09
CA GLN A 200 -9.55 15.79 -18.38
C GLN A 200 -8.63 15.04 -19.37
N ARG A 201 -7.50 14.45 -18.93
CA ARG A 201 -6.55 13.78 -19.85
C ARG A 201 -7.15 12.56 -20.53
N GLU A 202 -7.93 11.76 -19.80
CA GLU A 202 -8.58 10.58 -20.37
C GLU A 202 -9.69 10.98 -21.33
N VAL A 203 -10.55 11.94 -20.97
CA VAL A 203 -11.62 12.44 -21.84
C VAL A 203 -11.05 13.05 -23.13
N ILE A 204 -9.95 13.80 -23.04
CA ILE A 204 -9.26 14.37 -24.20
C ILE A 204 -8.69 13.26 -25.10
N ALA A 205 -8.08 12.22 -24.52
CA ALA A 205 -7.55 11.08 -25.28
C ALA A 205 -8.66 10.32 -26.03
N TYR A 206 -9.81 10.06 -25.39
CA TYR A 206 -10.97 9.44 -26.03
C TYR A 206 -11.52 10.30 -27.18
N TRP A 207 -11.50 11.63 -27.05
CA TRP A 207 -11.96 12.55 -28.10
C TRP A 207 -11.06 12.51 -29.34
N PHE A 208 -9.73 12.47 -29.16
CA PHE A 208 -8.78 12.31 -30.27
C PHE A 208 -8.89 10.94 -30.96
N LEU A 209 -9.10 9.87 -30.19
CA LEU A 209 -9.36 8.53 -30.74
C LEU A 209 -10.64 8.48 -31.58
N LEU A 210 -11.70 9.17 -31.14
CA LEU A 210 -12.95 9.26 -31.90
C LEU A 210 -12.76 10.03 -33.21
N GLN A 211 -12.02 11.14 -33.20
CA GLN A 211 -11.70 11.88 -34.42
C GLN A 211 -10.84 11.05 -35.39
N ALA A 212 -9.86 10.32 -34.87
CA ALA A 212 -9.01 9.46 -35.69
C ALA A 212 -9.81 8.32 -36.36
N LEU A 213 -10.75 7.70 -35.63
CA LEU A 213 -11.66 6.70 -36.18
C LEU A 213 -12.61 7.28 -37.24
N ALA A 214 -13.16 8.47 -37.01
CA ALA A 214 -14.00 9.13 -38.00
C ALA A 214 -13.22 9.45 -39.29
N ALA A 215 -11.98 9.92 -39.16
CA ALA A 215 -11.11 10.20 -40.30
C ALA A 215 -10.73 8.94 -41.09
N THR A 216 -10.44 7.83 -40.43
CA THR A 216 -10.13 6.57 -41.13
C THR A 216 -11.34 5.99 -41.84
N VAL A 217 -12.56 6.09 -41.26
CA VAL A 217 -13.79 5.70 -41.95
C VAL A 217 -14.05 6.57 -43.18
N LEU A 218 -13.84 7.89 -43.08
CA LEU A 218 -14.00 8.80 -44.22
C LEU A 218 -13.00 8.50 -45.34
N ILE A 219 -11.74 8.25 -45.00
CA ILE A 219 -10.70 7.87 -45.98
C ILE A 219 -11.08 6.54 -46.64
N LEU A 220 -11.54 5.54 -45.87
CA LEU A 220 -11.99 4.28 -46.43
C LEU A 220 -13.15 4.49 -47.40
N ALA A 221 -14.15 5.29 -47.04
CA ALA A 221 -15.30 5.61 -47.89
C ALA A 221 -14.87 6.26 -49.20
N TYR A 222 -13.94 7.22 -49.17
CA TYR A 222 -13.38 7.81 -50.39
C TYR A 222 -12.62 6.79 -51.25
N THR A 223 -11.78 5.95 -50.65
CA THR A 223 -10.99 4.94 -51.41
C THR A 223 -11.82 3.78 -51.97
N PHE A 224 -12.98 3.49 -51.37
CA PHE A 224 -13.92 2.50 -51.89
C PHE A 224 -14.85 3.12 -52.95
N CYS A 225 -15.28 4.37 -52.78
CA CYS A 225 -16.13 5.05 -53.74
C CYS A 225 -15.41 5.38 -55.06
N ASP A 226 -14.08 5.53 -55.04
CA ASP A 226 -13.27 5.80 -56.23
C ASP A 226 -12.99 4.55 -57.09
N LYS A 227 -13.33 3.34 -56.62
CA LYS A 227 -13.09 2.10 -57.37
C LYS A 227 -14.23 1.66 -58.30
N ASP A 228 -15.40 2.30 -58.24
CA ASP A 228 -16.58 1.85 -58.99
C ASP A 228 -16.85 2.63 -60.30
N ASP A 229 -16.01 3.61 -60.68
CA ASP A 229 -16.17 4.39 -61.91
C ASP A 229 -15.00 4.23 -62.90
N VAL A 230 -14.66 3.00 -63.33
CA VAL A 230 -13.90 2.77 -64.59
C VAL A 230 -14.38 1.52 -65.36
N GLN A 231 -15.62 1.55 -65.83
CA GLN A 231 -16.13 0.91 -67.05
C GLN A 231 -17.33 1.80 -67.43
N TYR A 232 -17.40 2.53 -68.55
CA TYR A 232 -17.60 2.05 -69.92
C TYR A 232 -17.43 3.24 -70.88
N PHE A 233 -16.65 3.08 -71.96
CA PHE A 233 -16.79 3.67 -73.31
C PHE A 233 -15.61 3.07 -74.09
N VAL A 234 -15.75 2.09 -74.98
CA VAL A 234 -16.20 2.22 -76.38
C VAL A 234 -16.66 0.85 -76.89
N ALA A 235 -17.90 0.74 -77.36
CA ALA A 235 -18.32 -0.22 -78.37
C ALA A 235 -19.57 0.34 -79.07
N SER A 236 -19.37 1.12 -80.13
CA SER A 236 -19.99 0.90 -81.45
C SER A 236 -19.48 1.91 -82.46
#